data_AF-A0A959ECU8-F1
#
_entry.id   AF-A0A959ECU8-F1
#
_cell.length_a   1.000
_cell.length_b   1.000
_cell.length_c   1.000
_cell.angle_alpha   90.00
_cell.angle_beta   90.00
_cell.angle_gamma   90.00
#
_symmetry.space_group_name_H-M   'P 1'
#
loop_
_entity.id
_entity.type
_entity.pdbx_description
1 polymer ?
#
loop_
_entity_poly.entity_id
_entity_poly.type
_entity_poly.pdbx_seq_one_letter_code
_entity_poly.pdbx_strand_id
1 'polypeptide(L)'
;MKAFKRILLFTGIIVFLFLGILAYSNLRDASPPLPEVVGPSYGNEPDYQQRQWWESTAVYQVYPRSFQDSDGDGIGDIPGIISRLDYIKGLGFETIWFSPFFKSPHRDFGYDVSDYYRADPEYGDSVLIDSLIREIHRRDMKVVFDMVLNHTSDQHPWFVESRSSRDNPQSDWYVWRDGQDSEPPNNWINALTRSG
;
A
#
# COMPACT_ATOMS: atom_id res chain seq x y z
N MET A 1 -49.85 -0.42 -62.64
CA MET A 1 -48.50 0.18 -62.70
C MET A 1 -47.92 0.70 -61.37
N LYS A 2 -48.71 1.22 -60.40
CA LYS A 2 -48.16 1.75 -59.13
C LYS A 2 -47.64 0.68 -58.15
N ALA A 3 -48.24 -0.52 -58.11
CA ALA A 3 -47.80 -1.60 -57.22
C ALA A 3 -46.44 -2.22 -57.63
N PHE A 4 -46.20 -2.36 -58.94
CA PHE A 4 -44.96 -2.95 -59.47
C PHE A 4 -43.72 -2.07 -59.20
N LYS A 5 -43.88 -0.74 -59.25
CA LYS A 5 -42.80 0.21 -58.89
C LYS A 5 -42.45 0.18 -57.40
N ARG A 6 -43.41 -0.13 -56.51
CA ARG A 6 -43.16 -0.24 -55.06
C ARG A 6 -42.42 -1.53 -54.69
N ILE A 7 -42.71 -2.63 -55.38
CA ILE A 7 -42.00 -3.91 -55.20
C ILE A 7 -40.54 -3.77 -55.65
N LEU A 8 -40.28 -3.19 -56.84
CA LEU A 8 -38.91 -2.96 -57.31
C LEU A 8 -38.08 -2.07 -56.37
N LEU A 9 -38.70 -1.03 -55.79
CA LEU A 9 -38.02 -0.13 -54.86
C LEU A 9 -37.68 -0.83 -53.54
N PHE A 10 -38.58 -1.67 -53.01
CA PHE A 10 -38.35 -2.44 -51.79
C PHE A 10 -37.31 -3.55 -51.99
N THR A 11 -37.34 -4.29 -53.10
CA THR A 11 -36.28 -5.28 -53.41
C THR A 11 -34.94 -4.61 -53.67
N GLY A 12 -34.91 -3.44 -54.29
CA GLY A 12 -33.68 -2.67 -54.52
C GLY A 12 -33.00 -2.22 -53.23
N ILE A 13 -33.79 -1.72 -52.25
CA ILE A 13 -33.28 -1.29 -50.93
C ILE A 13 -32.76 -2.49 -50.12
N ILE A 14 -33.45 -3.63 -50.14
CA ILE A 14 -33.01 -4.84 -49.43
C ILE A 14 -31.72 -5.39 -50.02
N VAL A 15 -31.58 -5.41 -51.35
CA VAL A 15 -30.34 -5.85 -52.02
C VAL A 15 -29.19 -4.89 -51.73
N PHE A 16 -29.43 -3.57 -51.70
CA PHE A 16 -28.40 -2.58 -51.35
C PHE A 16 -27.94 -2.70 -49.89
N LEU A 17 -28.87 -2.95 -48.95
CA LEU A 17 -28.54 -3.17 -47.54
C LEU A 17 -27.77 -4.48 -47.34
N PHE A 18 -28.14 -5.55 -48.06
CA PHE A 18 -27.42 -6.83 -47.99
C PHE A 18 -26.01 -6.74 -48.59
N LEU A 19 -25.85 -6.09 -49.74
CA LEU A 19 -24.53 -5.86 -50.34
C LEU A 19 -23.66 -4.93 -49.49
N GLY A 20 -24.26 -3.94 -48.82
CA GLY A 20 -23.56 -3.07 -47.87
C GLY A 20 -23.06 -3.83 -46.63
N ILE A 21 -23.85 -4.77 -46.09
CA ILE A 21 -23.45 -5.61 -44.95
C ILE A 21 -22.37 -6.63 -45.36
N LEU A 22 -22.46 -7.21 -46.56
CA LEU A 22 -21.44 -8.11 -47.11
C LEU A 22 -20.13 -7.38 -47.46
N ALA A 23 -20.19 -6.13 -47.92
CA ALA A 23 -19.00 -5.30 -48.13
C ALA A 23 -18.36 -4.86 -46.81
N TYR A 24 -19.18 -4.48 -45.80
CA TYR A 24 -18.70 -4.08 -44.47
C TYR A 24 -18.07 -5.24 -43.69
N SER A 25 -18.60 -6.46 -43.82
CA SER A 25 -18.00 -7.66 -43.22
C SER A 25 -16.68 -8.04 -43.88
N ASN A 26 -16.59 -8.02 -45.21
CA ASN A 26 -15.33 -8.28 -45.93
C ASN A 26 -14.22 -7.24 -45.66
N LEU A 27 -14.57 -6.01 -45.26
CA LEU A 27 -13.59 -4.98 -44.87
C LEU A 27 -13.05 -5.15 -43.43
N ARG A 28 -13.76 -5.88 -42.54
CA ARG A 28 -13.23 -6.22 -41.21
C ARG A 28 -12.20 -7.34 -41.25
N ASP A 29 -12.34 -8.27 -42.19
CA ASP A 29 -11.47 -9.44 -42.32
C ASP A 29 -10.20 -9.17 -43.16
N ALA A 30 -10.04 -7.96 -43.69
CA ALA A 30 -8.88 -7.54 -44.49
C ALA A 30 -7.78 -6.81 -43.70
N SER A 31 -7.86 -6.79 -42.36
CA SER A 31 -6.72 -6.35 -41.56
C SER A 31 -5.68 -7.47 -41.56
N PRO A 32 -4.42 -7.24 -41.95
CA PRO A 32 -3.38 -8.25 -41.78
C PRO A 32 -3.35 -8.66 -40.30
N PRO A 33 -3.15 -9.95 -39.98
CA PRO A 33 -2.99 -10.36 -38.59
C PRO A 33 -1.88 -9.50 -37.99
N LEU A 34 -2.14 -8.93 -36.81
CA LEU A 34 -1.11 -8.18 -36.10
C LEU A 34 0.11 -9.09 -35.98
N PRO A 35 1.34 -8.56 -36.19
CA PRO A 35 2.53 -9.36 -35.99
C PRO A 35 2.45 -9.96 -34.59
N GLU A 36 2.73 -11.25 -34.49
CA GLU A 36 2.79 -11.93 -33.20
C GLU A 36 3.79 -11.14 -32.34
N VAL A 37 3.30 -10.52 -31.27
CA VAL A 37 4.15 -9.82 -30.32
C VAL A 37 4.85 -10.91 -29.54
N VAL A 38 5.98 -11.38 -30.07
CA VAL A 38 6.94 -12.19 -29.32
C VAL A 38 7.51 -11.25 -28.26
N GLY A 39 6.82 -11.18 -27.12
CA GLY A 39 7.38 -10.62 -25.91
C GLY A 39 8.70 -11.33 -25.58
N PRO A 40 9.57 -10.73 -24.76
CA PRO A 40 10.79 -11.41 -24.33
C PRO A 40 10.42 -12.82 -23.85
N SER A 41 11.10 -13.82 -24.38
CA SER A 41 11.02 -15.19 -23.87
C SER A 41 11.55 -15.15 -22.44
N TYR A 42 10.66 -15.00 -21.47
CA TYR A 42 10.94 -15.28 -20.09
C TYR A 42 11.13 -16.80 -20.05
N GLY A 43 12.40 -17.24 -20.09
CA GLY A 43 12.74 -18.65 -20.14
C GLY A 43 12.01 -19.40 -19.02
N ASN A 44 11.40 -20.54 -19.37
CA ASN A 44 10.63 -21.44 -18.50
C ASN A 44 9.76 -20.74 -17.45
N GLU A 45 8.43 -20.73 -17.66
CA GLU A 45 7.44 -20.38 -16.64
C GLU A 45 7.91 -20.89 -15.26
N PRO A 46 8.13 -20.00 -14.27
CA PRO A 46 8.70 -20.41 -13.00
C PRO A 46 7.79 -21.46 -12.37
N ASP A 47 8.38 -22.56 -11.93
CA ASP A 47 7.69 -23.64 -11.23
C ASP A 47 6.90 -23.06 -10.05
N TYR A 48 5.57 -22.96 -10.23
CA TYR A 48 4.65 -22.37 -9.26
C TYR A 48 4.63 -23.15 -7.92
N GLN A 49 5.26 -24.33 -7.85
CA GLN A 49 5.37 -25.13 -6.63
C GLN A 49 6.49 -24.66 -5.67
N GLN A 50 7.34 -23.69 -6.05
CA GLN A 50 8.46 -23.22 -5.21
C GLN A 50 8.38 -21.75 -4.75
N ARG A 51 7.25 -21.07 -4.98
CA ARG A 51 7.13 -19.66 -4.58
C ARG A 51 7.07 -19.51 -3.08
N GLN A 52 7.83 -18.56 -2.54
CA GLN A 52 7.68 -18.17 -1.14
C GLN A 52 6.32 -17.49 -0.92
N TRP A 53 5.76 -17.57 0.28
CA TRP A 53 4.41 -17.04 0.55
C TRP A 53 4.26 -15.55 0.17
N TRP A 54 5.32 -14.76 0.37
CA TRP A 54 5.30 -13.31 0.11
C TRP A 54 5.33 -12.96 -1.38
N GLU A 55 5.61 -13.92 -2.28
CA GLU A 55 5.63 -13.68 -3.73
C GLU A 55 4.22 -13.68 -4.35
N SER A 56 3.22 -14.20 -3.65
CA SER A 56 1.86 -14.37 -4.16
C SER A 56 0.75 -13.93 -3.21
N THR A 57 1.09 -13.41 -2.03
CA THR A 57 0.11 -13.08 -0.99
C THR A 57 -0.67 -11.80 -1.30
N ALA A 58 -1.96 -11.78 -0.99
CA ALA A 58 -2.76 -10.56 -0.99
C ALA A 58 -2.61 -9.82 0.35
N VAL A 59 -2.16 -8.56 0.30
CA VAL A 59 -1.89 -7.72 1.46
C VAL A 59 -3.05 -6.75 1.74
N TYR A 60 -3.52 -6.72 2.97
CA TYR A 60 -4.47 -5.72 3.48
C TYR A 60 -3.74 -4.76 4.41
N GLN A 61 -3.66 -3.48 4.04
CA GLN A 61 -3.04 -2.47 4.90
C GLN A 61 -4.04 -1.96 5.93
N VAL A 62 -3.64 -1.93 7.20
CA VAL A 62 -4.40 -1.38 8.32
C VAL A 62 -3.67 -0.17 8.87
N TYR A 63 -4.36 0.97 8.91
CA TYR A 63 -3.97 2.13 9.71
C TYR A 63 -4.71 2.05 11.05
N PRO A 64 -4.06 1.66 12.17
CA PRO A 64 -4.74 1.26 13.41
C PRO A 64 -5.74 2.30 13.92
N ARG A 65 -5.29 3.56 13.99
CA ARG A 65 -6.02 4.69 14.55
C ARG A 65 -7.41 4.94 13.94
N SER A 66 -7.63 4.53 12.69
CA SER A 66 -8.89 4.78 11.97
C SER A 66 -9.60 3.51 11.53
N PHE A 67 -9.17 2.34 12.01
CA PHE A 67 -9.73 1.08 11.56
C PHE A 67 -10.97 0.67 12.35
N GLN A 68 -10.85 0.48 13.66
CA GLN A 68 -11.96 0.07 14.52
C GLN A 68 -11.67 0.42 15.97
N ASP A 69 -12.45 1.33 16.54
CA ASP A 69 -12.50 1.63 17.99
C ASP A 69 -13.29 0.52 18.70
N SER A 70 -12.78 0.03 19.83
CA SER A 70 -13.41 -1.01 20.64
C SER A 70 -13.88 -0.56 22.04
N ASP A 71 -13.40 0.58 22.54
CA ASP A 71 -13.67 1.06 23.90
C ASP A 71 -14.45 2.39 23.96
N GLY A 72 -14.65 3.04 22.81
CA GLY A 72 -15.47 4.22 22.63
C GLY A 72 -14.72 5.54 22.85
N ASP A 73 -13.39 5.54 22.88
CA ASP A 73 -12.58 6.76 23.00
C ASP A 73 -12.44 7.56 21.68
N GLY A 74 -12.90 6.98 20.56
CA GLY A 74 -12.84 7.56 19.22
C GLY A 74 -11.59 7.22 18.42
N ILE A 75 -10.70 6.39 18.94
CA ILE A 75 -9.45 5.94 18.32
C ILE A 75 -9.52 4.43 18.06
N GLY A 76 -9.09 4.01 16.88
CA GLY A 76 -8.99 2.59 16.57
C GLY A 76 -7.86 1.90 17.33
N ASP A 77 -8.11 0.70 17.83
CA ASP A 77 -7.24 0.00 18.78
C ASP A 77 -7.00 -1.48 18.41
N ILE A 78 -6.11 -2.15 19.14
CA ILE A 78 -5.74 -3.54 18.86
C ILE A 78 -6.91 -4.53 19.08
N PRO A 79 -7.71 -4.45 20.15
CA PRO A 79 -8.89 -5.31 20.30
C PRO A 79 -9.90 -5.14 19.15
N GLY A 80 -10.10 -3.92 18.67
CA GLY A 80 -10.93 -3.58 17.51
C GLY A 80 -10.41 -4.25 16.24
N ILE A 81 -9.09 -4.20 16.00
CA ILE A 81 -8.45 -4.94 14.89
C ILE A 81 -8.69 -6.44 15.02
N ILE A 82 -8.45 -7.03 16.20
CA ILE A 82 -8.65 -8.46 16.46
C ILE A 82 -10.08 -8.89 16.12
N SER A 83 -11.07 -8.06 16.49
CA SER A 83 -12.50 -8.32 16.22
C SER A 83 -12.86 -8.39 14.72
N ARG A 84 -12.00 -7.86 13.84
CA ARG A 84 -12.22 -7.79 12.38
C ARG A 84 -11.33 -8.75 11.59
N LEU A 85 -10.49 -9.57 12.23
CA LEU A 85 -9.61 -10.50 11.51
C LEU A 85 -10.38 -11.51 10.64
N ASP A 86 -11.54 -11.99 11.11
CA ASP A 86 -12.39 -12.89 10.32
C ASP A 86 -13.01 -12.20 9.11
N TYR A 87 -13.30 -10.90 9.22
CA TYR A 87 -13.75 -10.09 8.08
C TYR A 87 -12.64 -9.95 7.04
N ILE A 88 -11.42 -9.59 7.46
CA ILE A 88 -10.27 -9.45 6.54
C ILE A 88 -9.98 -10.78 5.83
N LYS A 89 -9.97 -11.90 6.57
CA LYS A 89 -9.80 -13.23 5.98
C LYS A 89 -10.93 -13.59 5.02
N GLY A 90 -12.18 -13.25 5.36
CA GLY A 90 -13.35 -13.50 4.53
C GLY A 90 -13.34 -12.75 3.20
N LEU A 91 -12.65 -11.61 3.12
CA LEU A 91 -12.38 -10.89 1.87
C LEU A 91 -11.31 -11.57 0.98
N GLY A 92 -10.59 -12.55 1.50
CA GLY A 92 -9.54 -13.27 0.77
C GLY A 92 -8.12 -12.73 0.98
N PHE A 93 -7.91 -11.80 1.92
CA PHE A 93 -6.57 -11.34 2.24
C PHE A 93 -5.84 -12.33 3.16
N GLU A 94 -4.54 -12.44 2.95
CA GLU A 94 -3.68 -13.44 3.60
C GLU A 94 -2.58 -12.80 4.43
N THR A 95 -2.23 -11.54 4.15
CA THR A 95 -1.23 -10.77 4.91
C THR A 95 -1.83 -9.45 5.36
N ILE A 96 -1.56 -9.06 6.59
CA ILE A 96 -1.93 -7.75 7.12
C ILE A 96 -0.66 -6.92 7.30
N TRP A 97 -0.64 -5.72 6.71
CA TRP A 97 0.42 -4.74 6.92
C TRP A 97 -0.09 -3.62 7.81
N PHE A 98 0.56 -3.40 8.95
CA PHE A 98 0.21 -2.32 9.87
C PHE A 98 1.13 -1.11 9.67
N SER A 99 0.50 0.06 9.57
CA SER A 99 1.15 1.34 9.88
C SER A 99 1.66 1.34 11.34
N PRO A 100 2.55 2.28 11.72
CA PRO A 100 3.18 2.29 13.04
C PRO A 100 2.17 2.28 14.20
N PHE A 101 2.49 1.47 15.21
CA PHE A 101 1.79 1.41 16.50
C PHE A 101 2.77 1.46 17.68
N PHE A 102 4.05 1.76 17.43
CA PHE A 102 5.05 1.96 18.47
C PHE A 102 4.82 3.25 19.22
N LYS A 103 5.30 3.32 20.46
CA LYS A 103 5.16 4.51 21.30
C LYS A 103 5.74 5.74 20.63
N SER A 104 4.91 6.77 20.45
CA SER A 104 5.25 7.98 19.71
C SER A 104 4.65 9.23 20.36
N PRO A 105 5.27 10.41 20.21
CA PRO A 105 4.61 11.69 20.50
C PRO A 105 3.56 12.11 19.47
N HIS A 106 3.40 11.34 18.38
CA HIS A 106 2.44 11.56 17.29
C HIS A 106 2.61 12.89 16.55
N ARG A 107 3.85 13.38 16.41
CA ARG A 107 4.13 14.56 15.57
C ARG A 107 4.14 14.23 14.08
N ASP A 108 4.33 12.96 13.75
CA ASP A 108 4.23 12.41 12.40
C ASP A 108 3.40 11.11 12.41
N PHE A 109 2.22 11.15 13.06
CA PHE A 109 1.24 10.05 13.05
C PHE A 109 1.82 8.66 13.38
N GLY A 110 2.72 8.59 14.37
CA GLY A 110 3.35 7.35 14.82
C GLY A 110 4.70 7.03 14.18
N TYR A 111 5.13 7.76 13.14
CA TYR A 111 6.43 7.56 12.49
C TYR A 111 7.59 8.19 13.27
N ASP A 112 7.32 9.16 14.16
CA ASP A 112 8.29 9.68 15.13
C ASP A 112 8.36 8.79 16.38
N VAL A 113 9.04 7.65 16.26
CA VAL A 113 9.10 6.62 17.33
C VAL A 113 9.97 7.08 18.51
N SER A 114 9.46 6.95 19.73
CA SER A 114 10.17 7.27 20.99
C SER A 114 10.61 6.03 21.78
N ASP A 115 10.00 4.87 21.54
CA ASP A 115 10.40 3.58 22.11
C ASP A 115 9.97 2.43 21.18
N TYR A 116 10.94 1.78 20.53
CA TYR A 116 10.70 0.67 19.61
C TYR A 116 10.27 -0.65 20.29
N TYR A 117 10.36 -0.74 21.62
CA TYR A 117 10.03 -1.96 22.36
C TYR A 117 8.62 -1.94 22.96
N ARG A 118 7.90 -0.82 22.80
CA ARG A 118 6.57 -0.63 23.39
C ARG A 118 5.58 -0.19 22.34
N ALA A 119 4.38 -0.76 22.42
CA ALA A 119 3.22 -0.20 21.74
C ALA A 119 2.88 1.18 22.32
N ASP A 120 2.26 2.01 21.50
CA ASP A 120 1.65 3.23 21.98
C ASP A 120 0.42 2.90 22.85
N PRO A 121 0.31 3.47 24.06
CA PRO A 121 -0.83 3.24 24.93
C PRO A 121 -2.19 3.54 24.29
N GLU A 122 -2.27 4.39 23.25
CA GLU A 122 -3.53 4.64 22.53
C GLU A 122 -4.05 3.41 21.77
N TYR A 123 -3.18 2.44 21.45
CA TYR A 123 -3.56 1.20 20.75
C TYR A 123 -3.66 -0.01 21.68
N GLY A 124 -2.95 0.03 22.81
CA GLY A 124 -2.89 -1.05 23.79
C GLY A 124 -1.49 -1.23 24.38
N ASP A 125 -1.21 -2.43 24.89
CA ASP A 125 0.10 -2.79 25.44
C ASP A 125 0.78 -3.91 24.61
N SER A 126 2.02 -4.24 24.95
CA SER A 126 2.78 -5.30 24.27
C SER A 126 2.09 -6.68 24.38
N VAL A 127 1.29 -6.93 25.42
CA VAL A 127 0.54 -8.19 25.60
C VAL A 127 -0.60 -8.28 24.59
N LEU A 128 -1.26 -7.16 24.29
CA LEU A 128 -2.26 -7.06 23.23
C LEU A 128 -1.63 -7.24 21.85
N ILE A 129 -0.44 -6.69 21.60
CA ILE A 129 0.30 -6.93 20.35
C ILE A 129 0.62 -8.42 20.17
N ASP A 130 1.13 -9.09 21.20
CA ASP A 130 1.37 -10.53 21.16
C ASP A 130 0.09 -11.33 20.90
N SER A 131 -1.04 -10.85 21.42
CA SER A 131 -2.35 -11.44 21.18
C SER A 131 -2.82 -11.25 19.74
N LEU A 132 -2.60 -10.06 19.16
CA LEU A 132 -2.88 -9.77 17.76
C LEU A 132 -2.08 -10.71 16.84
N ILE A 133 -0.77 -10.82 17.03
CA ILE A 133 0.10 -11.68 16.21
C ILE A 133 -0.37 -13.13 16.29
N ARG A 134 -0.68 -13.63 17.50
CA ARG A 134 -1.22 -14.99 17.68
C ARG A 134 -2.54 -15.19 16.97
N GLU A 135 -3.48 -14.26 17.08
CA GLU A 135 -4.80 -14.36 16.44
C GLU A 135 -4.75 -14.27 14.91
N ILE A 136 -3.80 -13.50 14.36
CA ILE A 136 -3.50 -13.48 12.92
C ILE A 136 -2.99 -14.85 12.48
N HIS A 137 -1.97 -15.38 13.16
CA HIS A 137 -1.39 -16.68 12.81
C HIS A 137 -2.37 -17.84 13.00
N ARG A 138 -3.28 -17.77 13.97
CA ARG A 138 -4.34 -18.78 14.19
C ARG A 138 -5.28 -18.90 12.98
N ARG A 139 -5.35 -17.87 12.13
CA ARG A 139 -6.16 -17.81 10.90
C ARG A 139 -5.35 -18.10 9.64
N ASP A 140 -4.12 -18.60 9.81
CA ASP A 140 -3.16 -18.81 8.73
C ASP A 140 -3.01 -17.56 7.85
N MET A 141 -2.91 -16.41 8.52
CA MET A 141 -2.55 -15.14 7.92
C MET A 141 -1.14 -14.75 8.35
N LYS A 142 -0.51 -13.82 7.63
CA LYS A 142 0.79 -13.25 7.94
C LYS A 142 0.66 -11.80 8.39
N VAL A 143 1.67 -11.29 9.06
CA VAL A 143 1.72 -9.92 9.54
C VAL A 143 3.04 -9.26 9.13
N VAL A 144 2.94 -7.99 8.73
CA VAL A 144 4.07 -7.10 8.43
C VAL A 144 3.89 -5.82 9.23
N PHE A 145 4.97 -5.34 9.84
CA PHE A 145 5.00 -4.09 10.59
C PHE A 145 5.91 -3.07 9.91
N ASP A 146 5.52 -1.82 9.92
CA ASP A 146 6.41 -0.72 9.54
C ASP A 146 7.55 -0.58 10.55
N MET A 147 8.79 -0.58 10.05
CA MET A 147 9.99 -0.27 10.83
C MET A 147 10.60 1.04 10.36
N VAL A 148 10.37 2.10 11.13
CA VAL A 148 10.90 3.44 10.83
C VAL A 148 12.31 3.55 11.42
N LEU A 149 13.33 3.31 10.60
CA LEU A 149 14.74 3.26 11.05
C LEU A 149 15.59 4.45 10.59
N ASN A 150 15.06 5.30 9.69
CA ASN A 150 15.79 6.46 9.20
C ASN A 150 15.96 7.56 10.27
N HIS A 151 14.99 7.69 11.17
CA HIS A 151 14.95 8.71 12.22
C HIS A 151 14.19 8.18 13.44
N THR A 152 14.35 8.86 14.57
CA THR A 152 13.55 8.67 15.78
C THR A 152 12.90 9.99 16.17
N SER A 153 11.98 9.96 17.14
CA SER A 153 11.51 11.15 17.84
C SER A 153 12.67 11.91 18.51
N ASP A 154 12.52 13.22 18.65
CA ASP A 154 13.36 14.08 19.51
C ASP A 154 13.19 13.79 21.02
N GLN A 155 12.22 12.94 21.38
CA GLN A 155 12.00 12.42 22.73
C GLN A 155 12.57 11.01 22.93
N HIS A 156 13.12 10.39 21.88
CA HIS A 156 13.76 9.08 22.01
C HIS A 156 14.94 9.17 22.98
N PRO A 157 15.13 8.21 23.92
CA PRO A 157 16.26 8.24 24.86
C PRO A 157 17.60 8.44 24.16
N TRP A 158 17.75 7.84 22.98
CA TRP A 158 18.94 8.02 22.16
C TRP A 158 19.21 9.46 21.75
N PHE A 159 18.19 10.17 21.29
CA PHE A 159 18.33 11.56 20.91
C PHE A 159 18.61 12.45 22.12
N VAL A 160 17.93 12.18 23.24
CA VAL A 160 18.08 12.92 24.50
C VAL A 160 19.51 12.80 25.04
N GLU A 161 20.10 11.61 24.99
CA GLU A 161 21.50 11.41 25.40
C GLU A 161 22.46 12.01 24.37
N SER A 162 22.26 11.74 23.08
CA SER A 162 23.11 12.27 22.00
C SER A 162 23.24 13.80 22.05
N ARG A 163 22.13 14.51 22.27
CA ARG A 163 22.11 15.99 22.33
C ARG A 163 22.65 16.59 23.62
N SER A 164 22.94 15.77 24.64
CA SER A 164 23.29 16.26 25.99
C SER A 164 24.69 16.91 26.04
N SER A 165 25.61 16.44 25.20
CA SER A 165 26.96 16.97 25.06
C SER A 165 27.55 16.54 23.70
N ARG A 166 28.68 17.12 23.30
CA ARG A 166 29.44 16.62 22.13
C ARG A 166 30.27 15.34 22.44
N ASP A 167 30.34 14.96 23.71
CA ASP A 167 31.15 13.85 24.22
C ASP A 167 30.30 13.01 25.18
N ASN A 168 29.60 12.03 24.62
CA ASN A 168 28.81 11.03 25.31
C ASN A 168 28.75 9.74 24.45
N PRO A 169 28.33 8.59 25.00
CA PRO A 169 28.31 7.31 24.27
C PRO A 169 27.44 7.29 23.00
N GLN A 170 26.57 8.28 22.80
CA GLN A 170 25.63 8.36 21.68
C GLN A 170 25.79 9.65 20.87
N SER A 171 26.90 10.38 21.05
CA SER A 171 27.11 11.67 20.39
C SER A 171 27.22 11.56 18.86
N ASP A 172 27.49 10.37 18.32
CA ASP A 172 27.58 10.07 16.90
C ASP A 172 26.37 9.31 16.33
N TRP A 173 25.33 9.05 17.13
CA TRP A 173 24.12 8.34 16.69
C TRP A 173 23.21 9.20 15.79
N TYR A 174 23.39 10.52 15.83
CA TYR A 174 22.68 11.48 14.98
C TYR A 174 23.69 12.38 14.25
N VAL A 175 23.24 13.02 13.18
CA VAL A 175 24.09 13.89 12.35
C VAL A 175 24.15 15.30 12.95
N TRP A 176 25.18 15.57 13.76
CA TRP A 176 25.44 16.90 14.32
C TRP A 176 26.49 17.66 13.50
N ARG A 177 26.20 18.90 13.10
CA ARG A 177 27.15 19.77 12.39
C ARG A 177 27.00 21.21 12.88
N ASP A 178 28.13 21.90 12.98
CA ASP A 178 28.15 23.32 13.29
C ASP A 178 27.69 24.13 12.06
N GLY A 179 26.87 25.15 12.30
CA GLY A 179 26.56 26.17 11.31
C GLY A 179 27.69 27.21 11.22
N GLN A 180 27.48 28.21 10.36
CA GLN A 180 28.34 29.39 10.28
C GLN A 180 27.53 30.62 10.67
N ASP A 181 27.88 31.29 11.76
CA ASP A 181 27.13 32.40 12.34
C ASP A 181 25.65 32.05 12.60
N SER A 182 24.72 32.69 11.90
CA SER A 182 23.27 32.41 11.95
C SER A 182 22.80 31.46 10.86
N GLU A 183 23.70 30.96 10.01
CA GLU A 183 23.38 30.11 8.87
C GLU A 183 23.46 28.62 9.23
N PRO A 184 22.57 27.78 8.66
CA PRO A 184 22.65 26.34 8.81
C PRO A 184 23.95 25.76 8.21
N PRO A 185 24.34 24.52 8.56
CA PRO A 185 25.59 23.90 8.06
C PRO A 185 25.67 23.75 6.54
N ASN A 186 24.53 23.72 5.85
CA ASN A 186 24.41 23.66 4.40
C ASN A 186 23.01 24.14 3.96
N ASN A 187 22.72 24.06 2.66
CA ASN A 187 21.44 24.47 2.06
C ASN A 187 20.42 23.31 1.91
N TRP A 188 20.52 22.24 2.69
CA TRP A 188 19.56 21.13 2.62
C TRP A 188 18.19 21.57 3.13
N ILE A 189 17.13 21.10 2.46
CA ILE A 189 15.74 21.44 2.75
C ILE A 189 15.06 20.17 3.26
N ASN A 190 14.25 20.29 4.32
CA ASN A 190 13.48 19.16 4.82
C ASN A 190 12.23 18.93 3.94
N ALA A 191 11.67 17.72 3.99
CA ALA A 191 10.49 17.38 3.19
C ALA A 191 9.18 17.92 3.78
N LEU A 192 9.14 18.20 5.09
CA LEU A 192 7.91 18.46 5.84
C LEU A 192 7.56 19.95 5.96
N THR A 193 8.53 20.84 5.78
CA THR A 193 8.34 22.29 5.76
C THR A 193 9.00 22.87 4.53
N ARG A 194 8.26 23.70 3.76
CA ARG A 194 8.94 24.71 2.95
C ARG A 194 9.62 25.63 3.96
N SER A 195 10.94 25.63 4.00
CA SER A 195 11.73 26.62 4.71
C SER A 195 11.25 28.01 4.30
N GLY A 196 10.60 28.69 5.24
CA GLY A 196 10.21 30.10 5.15
C GLY A 196 11.14 30.92 6.03
#